data_AF-J2LXX1-F1
#
_entry.id   AF-J2LXX1-F1
#
_cell.length_a   1.000
_cell.length_b   1.000
_cell.length_c   1.000
_cell.angle_alpha   90.00
_cell.angle_beta   90.00
_cell.angle_gamma   90.00
#
_symmetry.space_group_name_H-M   'P 1'
#
loop_
_entity.id
_entity.type
_entity.pdbx_description
1 polymer ?
#
loop_
_entity_poly.entity_id
_entity_poly.type
_entity_poly.pdbx_seq_one_letter_code
_entity_poly.pdbx_strand_id
1 'polypeptide(L)'
;MSKSYYMRDDHSFLLLPVDAELALDVIYHEFEQGFSYGMLCTKNSNLNRVVHAEGNWEDFRHEAKQWLNEFMAIQTSGDDCRESGEGAE
;
A
#
# COMPACT_ATOMS: atom_id res chain seq x y z
N MET A 1 11.69 4.90 -5.57
CA MET A 1 10.70 4.16 -4.79
C MET A 1 9.56 5.09 -4.42
N SER A 2 8.34 4.71 -4.80
CA SER A 2 7.12 5.41 -4.41
C SER A 2 6.85 5.14 -2.92
N LYS A 3 6.04 5.98 -2.27
CA LYS A 3 5.60 5.79 -0.89
C LYS A 3 4.09 5.55 -0.85
N SER A 4 3.64 4.72 0.08
CA SER A 4 2.23 4.50 0.41
C SER A 4 1.91 5.15 1.75
N TYR A 5 0.68 5.63 1.88
CA TYR A 5 0.18 6.32 3.07
C TYR A 5 -1.22 5.83 3.40
N TYR A 6 -1.57 5.85 4.68
CA TYR A 6 -2.95 5.84 5.15
C TYR A 6 -3.34 7.28 5.52
N MET A 7 -4.31 7.84 4.79
CA MET A 7 -4.91 9.12 5.12
C MET A 7 -6.03 8.86 6.12
N ARG A 8 -5.92 9.44 7.31
CA ARG A 8 -6.94 9.35 8.36
C ARG A 8 -8.13 10.26 8.02
N ASP A 9 -9.23 10.10 8.75
CA ASP A 9 -10.43 10.94 8.64
C ASP A 9 -10.13 12.44 8.91
N ASP A 10 -9.16 12.73 9.78
CA ASP A 10 -8.70 14.11 10.03
C ASP A 10 -7.83 14.70 8.90
N HIS A 11 -7.65 13.96 7.81
CA HIS A 11 -6.75 14.26 6.69
C HIS A 11 -5.26 14.28 7.07
N SER A 12 -4.87 13.74 8.22
CA SER A 12 -3.47 13.46 8.52
C SER A 12 -2.98 12.22 7.75
N PHE A 13 -1.72 12.24 7.35
CA PHE A 13 -1.11 11.17 6.55
C PHE A 13 -0.14 10.36 7.41
N LEU A 14 -0.37 9.06 7.48
CA LEU A 14 0.53 8.11 8.10
C LEU A 14 1.33 7.38 7.01
N LEU A 15 2.65 7.47 7.06
CA LEU A 15 3.53 6.72 6.15
C LEU A 15 3.47 5.23 6.50
N LEU A 16 3.23 4.40 5.49
CA LEU A 16 3.17 2.95 5.67
C LEU A 16 4.53 2.31 5.40
N PRO A 17 4.87 1.22 6.12
CA PRO A 17 6.08 0.45 5.86
C PRO A 17 6.02 -0.23 4.48
N VAL A 18 7.20 -0.54 3.93
CA VAL A 18 7.36 -1.28 2.66
C VAL A 18 7.22 -2.79 2.91
N ASP A 19 6.13 -3.17 3.57
CA ASP A 19 5.73 -4.54 3.83
C ASP A 19 4.21 -4.56 4.02
N ALA A 20 3.51 -5.44 3.30
CA ALA A 20 2.06 -5.42 3.27
C ALA A 20 1.45 -5.86 4.62
N GLU A 21 2.07 -6.79 5.34
CA GLU A 21 1.54 -7.29 6.61
C GLU A 21 1.78 -6.28 7.73
N LEU A 22 2.98 -5.69 7.80
CA LEU A 22 3.27 -4.60 8.74
C LEU A 22 2.41 -3.36 8.46
N ALA A 23 2.15 -3.04 7.19
CA ALA A 23 1.29 -1.92 6.85
C ALA A 23 -0.16 -2.17 7.31
N LEU A 24 -0.68 -3.39 7.13
CA LEU A 24 -2.00 -3.75 7.65
C LEU A 24 -2.07 -3.68 9.17
N ASP A 25 -1.03 -4.13 9.88
CA ASP A 25 -0.98 -4.05 11.34
C ASP A 25 -1.00 -2.59 11.83
N VAL A 26 -0.25 -1.71 11.18
CA VAL A 26 -0.26 -0.27 11.44
C VAL A 26 -1.65 0.33 11.20
N ILE A 27 -2.30 0.02 10.08
CA ILE A 27 -3.63 0.55 9.78
C ILE A 27 -4.67 -0.01 10.76
N TYR A 28 -4.55 -1.28 11.16
CA TYR A 28 -5.43 -1.87 12.17
C TYR A 28 -5.29 -1.15 13.51
N HIS A 29 -4.07 -0.84 13.93
CA HIS A 29 -3.84 -0.08 15.14
C HIS A 29 -4.52 1.30 15.09
N GLU A 30 -4.41 2.01 13.97
CA GLU A 30 -5.10 3.30 13.77
C GLU A 30 -6.62 3.16 13.79
N PHE A 31 -7.15 2.09 13.20
CA PHE A 31 -8.58 1.78 13.22
C PHE A 31 -9.10 1.61 14.65
N GLU A 32 -8.38 0.85 15.49
CA GLU A 32 -8.71 0.65 16.91
C GLU A 32 -8.61 1.94 17.74
N GLN A 33 -7.84 2.93 17.29
CA GLN A 33 -7.76 4.27 17.90
C GLN A 33 -8.88 5.22 17.44
N GLY A 34 -9.80 4.76 16.59
CA GLY A 34 -10.95 5.52 16.10
C GLY A 34 -10.76 6.13 14.70
N PHE A 35 -9.64 5.90 14.03
CA PHE A 35 -9.42 6.35 12.63
C PHE A 35 -9.95 5.32 11.64
N SER A 36 -11.24 5.01 11.73
CA SER A 36 -11.88 3.91 11.02
C SER A 36 -12.44 4.27 9.62
N TYR A 37 -12.35 5.55 9.22
CA TYR A 37 -12.85 6.10 7.95
C TYR A 37 -11.75 6.74 7.09
N GLY A 38 -10.60 6.08 6.98
CA GLY A 38 -9.46 6.57 6.20
C GLY A 38 -9.41 6.09 4.74
N MET A 39 -8.26 6.29 4.09
CA MET A 39 -8.00 5.90 2.71
C MET A 39 -6.55 5.50 2.50
N LEU A 40 -6.30 4.50 1.65
CA LEU A 40 -4.96 4.21 1.13
C LEU A 40 -4.60 5.14 -0.04
N CYS A 41 -3.42 5.76 0.05
CA CYS A 41 -2.94 6.71 -0.93
C CYS A 41 -1.51 6.41 -1.38
N THR A 42 -1.21 6.67 -2.65
CA THR A 42 0.17 6.72 -3.15
C THR A 42 0.30 7.79 -4.24
N LYS A 43 1.53 8.27 -4.46
CA LYS A 43 1.88 9.10 -5.62
C LYS A 43 2.23 8.26 -6.86
N ASN A 44 2.19 6.93 -6.76
CA ASN A 44 2.49 6.04 -7.87
C ASN A 44 1.34 6.05 -8.90
N SER A 45 1.59 6.59 -10.09
CA SER A 45 0.59 6.67 -11.17
C SER A 45 0.15 5.30 -11.71
N ASN A 46 0.92 4.24 -11.47
CA ASN A 46 0.56 2.87 -11.87
C ASN A 46 -0.46 2.21 -10.93
N LEU A 47 -0.77 2.83 -9.79
CA LEU A 47 -1.78 2.36 -8.85
C LEU A 47 -2.87 3.44 -8.73
N ASN A 48 -3.83 3.39 -9.65
CA ASN A 48 -4.85 4.42 -9.84
C ASN A 48 -6.18 4.14 -9.11
N ARG A 49 -6.27 3.03 -8.36
CA ARG A 49 -7.46 2.69 -7.58
C ARG A 49 -7.37 3.21 -6.14
N VAL A 50 -8.51 3.68 -5.64
CA VAL A 50 -8.66 4.24 -4.31
C VAL A 50 -9.33 3.20 -3.41
N VAL A 51 -8.77 2.96 -2.22
CA VAL A 51 -9.34 2.05 -1.22
C VAL A 51 -9.69 2.88 0.02
N HIS A 52 -10.97 2.88 0.39
CA HIS A 52 -11.49 3.60 1.55
C HIS A 52 -11.76 2.61 2.68
N ALA A 53 -11.43 2.98 3.91
CA ALA A 53 -11.98 2.33 5.09
C ALA A 53 -13.37 2.93 5.38
N GLU A 54 -14.36 2.08 5.61
CA GLU A 54 -15.76 2.50 5.83
C GLU A 54 -16.28 2.06 7.20
N GLY A 55 -15.44 2.13 8.24
CA GLY A 55 -15.84 1.74 9.59
C GLY A 55 -16.04 0.24 9.80
N ASN A 56 -15.84 -0.58 8.76
CA ASN A 56 -15.79 -2.04 8.84
C ASN A 56 -14.39 -2.54 8.50
N TRP A 57 -13.68 -3.04 9.51
CA TRP A 57 -12.33 -3.56 9.35
C TRP A 57 -12.26 -4.79 8.45
N GLU A 58 -13.21 -5.71 8.54
CA GLU A 58 -13.12 -6.99 7.80
C GLU A 58 -13.22 -6.77 6.29
N ASP A 59 -14.17 -5.92 5.87
CA ASP A 59 -14.34 -5.55 4.47
C ASP A 59 -13.12 -4.77 3.96
N PHE A 60 -12.68 -3.75 4.72
CA PHE A 60 -11.53 -2.93 4.36
C PHE A 60 -10.22 -3.73 4.28
N ARG A 61 -9.98 -4.66 5.22
CA ARG A 61 -8.74 -5.43 5.31
C ARG A 61 -8.47 -6.21 4.02
N HIS A 62 -9.52 -6.76 3.40
CA HIS A 62 -9.35 -7.53 2.18
C HIS A 62 -8.84 -6.65 1.03
N GLU A 63 -9.50 -5.52 0.80
CA GLU A 63 -9.13 -4.57 -0.26
C GLU A 63 -7.78 -3.89 0.02
N ALA A 64 -7.54 -3.50 1.27
CA ALA A 64 -6.29 -2.92 1.72
C ALA A 64 -5.12 -3.87 1.48
N LYS A 65 -5.29 -5.17 1.80
CA LYS A 65 -4.26 -6.18 1.58
C LYS A 65 -3.93 -6.32 0.09
N GLN A 66 -4.94 -6.39 -0.77
CA GLN A 66 -4.72 -6.49 -2.21
C GLN A 66 -3.96 -5.26 -2.74
N TRP A 67 -4.40 -4.06 -2.35
CA TRP A 67 -3.79 -2.81 -2.77
C TRP A 67 -2.31 -2.71 -2.33
N LEU A 68 -2.01 -3.09 -1.08
CA LEU A 68 -0.64 -3.09 -0.57
C LEU A 68 0.24 -4.08 -1.35
N ASN A 69 -0.25 -5.28 -1.64
CA ASN A 69 0.50 -6.25 -2.44
C ASN A 69 0.81 -5.75 -3.86
N GLU A 70 -0.16 -5.12 -4.54
CA GLU A 70 0.08 -4.51 -5.85
C GLU A 70 1.11 -3.38 -5.77
N PHE A 71 1.00 -2.53 -4.75
CA PHE A 71 1.96 -1.45 -4.52
C PHE A 71 3.38 -1.99 -4.39
N MET A 72 3.58 -3.06 -3.60
CA MET A 72 4.89 -3.70 -3.43
C MET A 72 5.38 -4.37 -4.72
N ALA A 73 4.50 -5.06 -5.45
CA ALA A 73 4.84 -5.68 -6.74
C ALA A 73 5.36 -4.63 -7.74
N ILE A 74 4.74 -3.45 -7.80
CA ILE A 74 5.20 -2.34 -8.64
C ILE A 74 6.58 -1.83 -8.19
N GLN A 75 6.90 -1.87 -6.89
CA GLN A 75 8.24 -1.50 -6.41
C GLN A 75 9.30 -2.53 -6.84
N THR A 76 8.97 -3.81 -6.84
CA THR A 76 9.90 -4.88 -7.22
C THR A 76 10.12 -5.00 -8.72
N SER A 77 9.10 -4.70 -9.55
CA SER A 77 9.22 -4.75 -11.01
C SER A 77 10.04 -3.61 -11.62
N GLY A 78 10.51 -2.66 -10.80
CA GLY A 78 11.48 -1.63 -11.21
C GLY A 78 12.95 -2.04 -11.08
N ASP A 79 13.25 -3.21 -10.50
CA ASP A 79 14.62 -3.73 -10.33
C ASP A 79 14.96 -4.83 -11.36
N ASP A 80 14.00 -5.29 -12.17
CA ASP A 80 14.21 -6.30 -13.21
C ASP A 80 14.73 -5.66 -14.52
N CYS A 81 15.87 -4.99 -14.44
CA CYS A 81 16.65 -4.53 -15.61
C CYS A 81 18.16 -4.72 -15.35
N ARG A 82 18.56 -5.94 -15.01
CA ARG A 82 19.94 -6.47 -15.03
C ARG A 82 19.81 -7.96 -14.68
N GLU A 83 20.19 -8.95 -15.49
CA GLU A 83 21.32 -9.08 -16.39
C GLU A 83 20.99 -10.28 -17.31
N SER A 84 21.04 -10.10 -18.62
CA SER A 84 21.28 -11.21 -19.56
C SER A 84 22.31 -10.71 -20.55
N GLY A 85 23.54 -10.61 -20.05
CA GLY A 85 24.71 -10.85 -20.87
C GLY A 85 24.88 -12.36 -21.08
N GLU A 86 25.64 -12.68 -22.13
CA GLU A 86 26.10 -14.02 -22.55
C GLU A 86 25.08 -14.79 -23.42
N GLY A 87 25.38 -15.13 -24.67
CA GLY A 87 26.61 -15.02 -25.44
C GLY A 87 26.32 -15.24 -26.92
N ALA A 88 27.13 -14.57 -27.74
CA ALA A 88 27.22 -14.83 -29.15
C ALA A 88 28.01 -16.11 -29.39
N GLU A 89 27.45 -17.03 -30.16
CA GLU A 89 28.17 -17.90 -31.11
C GLU A 89 27.22 -18.43 -32.18
#